data_AF-A0A6J7LEJ2-F1
#
_entry.id   AF-A0A6J7LEJ2-F1
#
_cell.length_a   1.000
_cell.length_b   1.000
_cell.length_c   1.000
_cell.angle_alpha   90.00
_cell.angle_beta   90.00
_cell.angle_gamma   90.00
#
_symmetry.space_group_name_H-M   'P 1'
#
loop_
_entity.id
_entity.type
_entity.pdbx_description
1 polymer ?
#
loop_
_entity_poly.entity_id
_entity_poly.type
_entity_poly.pdbx_seq_one_letter_code
_entity_poly.pdbx_strand_id
1 'polypeptide(L)'
;MLAALSTGGVYVTSDGGESWTASNTGVKAEFFPGERNYPEFGQCVHKVARDAVDPERLYLQNHGGVYRSDDGGAFWQDIAPGLPTEFGFAIVAHPHRADTAYNFPITGAEARWPVDGKARVYRTTDAGASWEPLGEGNLPDGYYAAVMRDAMCTDDHEQAGLYFGGRNGGVWASPDEGATWREIHKDLPDVMVVRAARTD
;
A
#
# COMPACT_ATOMS: atom_id res chain seq x y z
N MET A 1 -16.56 7.02 -7.89
CA MET A 1 -15.31 6.26 -8.24
C MET A 1 -14.12 7.17 -7.98
N LEU A 2 -12.90 6.63 -7.93
CA LEU A 2 -11.69 7.44 -7.81
C LEU A 2 -10.63 7.00 -8.82
N ALA A 3 -9.76 7.94 -9.21
CA ALA A 3 -8.55 7.71 -9.97
C ALA A 3 -7.37 8.32 -9.21
N ALA A 4 -6.22 7.63 -9.22
CA ALA A 4 -5.01 8.08 -8.55
C ALA A 4 -3.87 8.17 -9.57
N LEU A 5 -3.17 9.31 -9.60
CA LEU A 5 -2.17 9.64 -10.61
C LEU A 5 -0.78 9.85 -9.98
N SER A 6 0.23 9.27 -10.65
CA SER A 6 1.66 9.42 -10.36
C SER A 6 2.34 10.17 -11.53
N THR A 7 2.57 11.48 -11.48
CA THR A 7 2.07 12.46 -10.50
C THR A 7 0.74 13.07 -10.96
N GLY A 8 0.00 13.65 -10.01
CA GLY A 8 -1.25 14.35 -10.28
C GLY A 8 -2.19 14.37 -9.07
N GLY A 9 -2.15 13.34 -8.22
CA GLY A 9 -3.01 13.21 -7.04
C GLY A 9 -4.20 12.27 -7.24
N VAL A 10 -5.09 12.26 -6.26
CA VAL A 10 -6.39 11.57 -6.30
C VAL A 10 -7.43 12.51 -6.89
N TYR A 11 -8.30 11.94 -7.72
CA TYR A 11 -9.47 12.57 -8.29
C TYR A 11 -10.68 11.69 -8.05
N VAL A 12 -11.82 12.30 -7.72
CA VAL A 12 -13.09 11.63 -7.48
C VAL A 12 -14.12 12.02 -8.54
N THR A 13 -15.02 11.09 -8.83
CA THR A 13 -16.18 11.31 -9.71
C THR A 13 -17.45 10.75 -9.06
N SER A 14 -18.54 11.49 -9.20
CA SER A 14 -19.90 11.12 -8.81
C SER A 14 -20.84 10.87 -10.00
N ASP A 15 -20.37 11.14 -11.23
CA ASP A 15 -21.16 11.10 -12.47
C ASP A 15 -20.70 10.00 -13.43
N GLY A 16 -20.06 8.95 -12.91
CA GLY A 16 -19.58 7.84 -13.75
C GLY A 16 -18.32 8.16 -14.55
N GLY A 17 -17.65 9.28 -14.26
CA GLY A 17 -16.39 9.68 -14.89
C GLY A 17 -16.55 10.73 -16.00
N GLU A 18 -17.72 11.34 -16.14
CA GLU A 18 -17.96 12.48 -17.04
C GLU A 18 -17.19 13.72 -16.55
N SER A 19 -17.12 13.93 -15.24
CA SER A 19 -16.30 14.97 -14.60
C SER A 19 -15.55 14.45 -13.38
N TRP A 20 -14.47 15.16 -13.05
CA TRP A 20 -13.53 14.78 -12.00
C TRP A 20 -13.13 16.00 -11.16
N THR A 21 -13.00 15.82 -9.85
CA THR A 21 -12.53 16.86 -8.92
C THR A 21 -11.33 16.33 -8.14
N ALA A 22 -10.31 17.18 -7.97
CA ALA A 22 -9.13 16.85 -7.17
C ALA A 22 -9.52 16.64 -5.70
N SER A 23 -8.93 15.64 -5.06
CA SER A 23 -9.32 15.17 -3.73
C SER A 23 -8.07 14.87 -2.89
N ASN A 24 -7.23 15.89 -2.67
CA ASN A 24 -5.89 15.73 -2.09
C ASN A 24 -5.69 16.44 -0.75
N THR A 25 -6.75 16.95 -0.13
CA THR A 25 -6.66 17.66 1.15
C THR A 25 -5.98 16.80 2.21
N GLY A 26 -4.88 17.28 2.79
CA GLY A 26 -4.10 16.54 3.79
C GLY A 26 -2.99 15.63 3.24
N VAL A 27 -2.91 15.43 1.91
CA VAL A 27 -1.85 14.63 1.28
C VAL A 27 -0.66 15.52 0.91
N LYS A 28 0.53 15.13 1.38
CA LYS A 28 1.78 15.86 1.11
C LYS A 28 2.23 15.64 -0.34
N ALA A 29 2.90 16.64 -0.89
CA ALA A 29 3.67 16.56 -2.13
C ALA A 29 5.09 17.05 -1.82
N GLU A 30 5.91 16.15 -1.29
CA GLU A 30 7.24 16.46 -0.71
C GLU A 30 8.21 17.16 -1.66
N PHE A 31 7.99 17.05 -2.97
CA PHE A 31 8.77 17.71 -4.00
C PHE A 31 8.52 19.24 -4.05
N PHE A 32 7.48 19.73 -3.39
CA PHE A 32 7.20 21.16 -3.26
C PHE A 32 7.66 21.70 -1.89
N PRO A 33 8.49 22.76 -1.87
CA PRO A 33 9.06 23.27 -0.63
C PRO A 33 8.07 24.10 0.20
N GLY A 34 8.25 24.07 1.53
CA GLY A 34 7.59 24.96 2.49
C GLY A 34 6.07 24.78 2.56
N GLU A 35 5.33 25.88 2.60
CA GLU A 35 3.86 25.89 2.71
C GLU A 35 3.15 25.24 1.51
N ARG A 36 3.85 25.03 0.38
CA ARG A 36 3.31 24.39 -0.83
C ARG A 36 3.28 22.87 -0.76
N ASN A 37 3.67 22.26 0.36
CA ASN A 37 3.68 20.81 0.52
C ASN A 37 2.27 20.18 0.51
N TYR A 38 1.19 20.96 0.61
CA TYR A 38 -0.18 20.47 0.49
C TYR A 38 -0.93 21.16 -0.66
N PRO A 39 -0.51 20.94 -1.93
CA PRO A 39 -1.17 21.54 -3.08
C PRO A 39 -2.51 20.86 -3.37
N GLU A 40 -3.39 21.54 -4.12
CA GLU A 40 -4.65 20.94 -4.59
C GLU A 40 -4.43 19.69 -5.45
N PHE A 41 -3.34 19.66 -6.22
CA PHE A 41 -2.94 18.56 -7.09
C PHE A 41 -1.40 18.49 -7.24
N GLY A 42 -0.91 17.39 -7.80
CA GLY A 42 0.53 17.17 -8.07
C GLY A 42 1.20 16.16 -7.15
N GLN A 43 0.48 15.58 -6.19
CA GLN A 43 0.91 14.45 -5.38
C GLN A 43 1.30 13.26 -6.25
N CYS A 44 2.17 12.40 -5.74
CA CYS A 44 2.66 11.21 -6.46
C CYS A 44 2.05 9.97 -5.80
N VAL A 45 0.77 9.71 -6.08
CA VAL A 45 0.02 8.64 -5.43
C VAL A 45 0.45 7.29 -6.01
N HIS A 46 0.97 6.40 -5.18
CA HIS A 46 1.44 5.09 -5.61
C HIS A 46 0.32 4.06 -5.67
N LYS A 47 -0.54 4.02 -4.64
CA LYS A 47 -1.64 3.06 -4.57
C LYS A 47 -2.72 3.55 -3.62
N VAL A 48 -3.98 3.29 -3.97
CA VAL A 48 -5.14 3.44 -3.08
C VAL A 48 -5.80 2.07 -2.92
N ALA A 49 -6.14 1.73 -1.68
CA ALA A 49 -6.93 0.56 -1.31
C ALA A 49 -8.21 1.03 -0.61
N ARG A 50 -9.30 0.29 -0.76
CA ARG A 50 -10.58 0.56 -0.09
C ARG A 50 -10.80 -0.49 0.98
N ASP A 51 -11.30 -0.06 2.13
CA ASP A 51 -11.69 -0.94 3.21
C ASP A 51 -12.79 -1.92 2.76
N ALA A 52 -12.78 -3.14 3.31
CA ALA A 52 -13.71 -4.19 2.91
C ALA A 52 -15.15 -3.96 3.40
N VAL A 53 -15.31 -3.22 4.50
CA VAL A 53 -16.60 -3.05 5.16
C VAL A 53 -17.10 -1.61 5.04
N ASP A 54 -16.22 -0.63 5.22
CA ASP A 54 -16.57 0.79 5.08
C ASP A 54 -16.11 1.34 3.71
N PRO A 55 -17.00 1.50 2.72
CA PRO A 55 -16.60 1.95 1.38
C PRO A 55 -16.07 3.38 1.33
N GLU A 56 -16.35 4.20 2.35
CA GLU A 56 -15.82 5.57 2.48
C GLU A 56 -14.40 5.58 3.05
N ARG A 57 -13.98 4.49 3.70
CA ARG A 57 -12.62 4.31 4.21
C ARG A 57 -11.66 3.89 3.11
N LEU A 58 -10.67 4.74 2.88
CA LEU A 58 -9.62 4.54 1.88
C LEU A 58 -8.24 4.62 2.52
N TYR A 59 -7.32 3.78 2.10
CA TYR A 59 -5.91 3.83 2.47
C TYR A 59 -5.08 4.22 1.25
N LEU A 60 -4.09 5.08 1.42
CA LEU A 60 -3.28 5.62 0.33
C LEU A 60 -1.79 5.53 0.69
N GLN A 61 -1.02 4.84 -0.15
CA GLN A 61 0.43 4.98 -0.18
C GLN A 61 0.79 6.08 -1.19
N ASN A 62 1.40 7.15 -0.70
CA ASN A 62 1.95 8.24 -1.51
C ASN A 62 3.46 8.02 -1.72
N HIS A 63 4.13 8.88 -2.48
CA HIS A 63 5.60 8.89 -2.51
C HIS A 63 6.17 9.13 -1.11
N GLY A 64 5.71 10.19 -0.45
CA GLY A 64 5.98 10.46 0.96
C GLY A 64 4.68 10.43 1.73
N GLY A 65 4.55 9.51 2.68
CA GLY A 65 3.38 9.39 3.54
C GLY A 65 2.49 8.19 3.21
N VAL A 66 1.82 7.72 4.26
CA VAL A 66 0.74 6.74 4.18
C VAL A 66 -0.48 7.40 4.83
N TYR A 67 -1.62 7.38 4.15
CA TYR A 67 -2.79 8.16 4.54
C TYR A 67 -4.05 7.30 4.63
N ARG A 68 -5.01 7.76 5.44
CA ARG A 68 -6.38 7.27 5.47
C ARG A 68 -7.35 8.40 5.16
N SER A 69 -8.42 8.12 4.43
CA SER A 69 -9.63 8.94 4.40
C SER A 69 -10.78 8.13 4.99
N ASP A 70 -11.70 8.80 5.68
CA ASP A 70 -12.95 8.24 6.23
C ASP A 70 -14.19 8.87 5.58
N ASP A 71 -13.99 9.65 4.51
CA ASP A 71 -15.00 10.48 3.86
C ASP A 71 -14.90 10.41 2.32
N GLY A 72 -14.56 9.23 1.80
CA GLY A 72 -14.55 8.96 0.36
C GLY A 72 -13.42 9.66 -0.40
N GLY A 73 -12.39 10.13 0.31
CA GLY A 73 -11.22 10.82 -0.20
C GLY A 73 -11.27 12.34 -0.06
N ALA A 74 -12.28 12.93 0.58
CA ALA A 74 -12.39 14.38 0.72
C ALA A 74 -11.29 14.97 1.63
N PHE A 75 -10.95 14.26 2.70
CA PHE A 75 -9.82 14.56 3.58
C PHE A 75 -8.96 13.31 3.85
N TRP A 76 -7.64 13.50 3.88
CA TRP A 76 -6.67 12.45 4.14
C TRP A 76 -5.86 12.75 5.41
N GLN A 77 -5.96 11.86 6.38
CA GLN A 77 -5.18 11.85 7.60
C GLN A 77 -3.89 11.05 7.41
N ASP A 78 -2.76 11.60 7.85
CA ASP A 78 -1.48 10.89 7.91
C ASP A 78 -1.55 9.76 8.95
N ILE A 79 -1.29 8.54 8.49
CA ILE A 79 -1.24 7.30 9.28
C ILE A 79 0.12 6.60 9.15
N ALA A 80 1.15 7.28 8.64
CA ALA A 80 2.51 6.74 8.63
C ALA A 80 3.16 6.53 10.02
N PRO A 81 2.78 7.25 11.11
CA PRO A 81 3.40 7.02 12.41
C PRO A 81 3.35 5.54 12.85
N GLY A 82 4.51 4.99 13.23
CA GLY A 82 4.66 3.57 13.59
C GLY A 82 5.27 2.70 12.47
N LEU A 83 5.24 3.16 11.21
CA LEU A 83 6.01 2.54 10.13
C LEU A 83 7.50 2.92 10.24
N PRO A 84 8.42 2.06 9.77
CA PRO A 84 9.86 2.32 9.80
C PRO A 84 10.29 3.39 8.78
N THR A 85 9.43 3.68 7.80
CA THR A 85 9.57 4.72 6.79
C THR A 85 8.18 5.04 6.22
N GLU A 86 7.99 6.27 5.76
CA GLU A 86 6.75 6.70 5.10
C GLU A 86 6.75 6.42 3.59
N PHE A 87 7.85 5.88 3.06
CA PHE A 87 8.02 5.55 1.66
C PHE A 87 7.71 4.07 1.39
N GLY A 88 7.03 3.81 0.28
CA GLY A 88 6.58 2.48 -0.12
C GLY A 88 5.82 2.56 -1.44
N PHE A 89 5.42 1.43 -2.01
CA PHE A 89 4.56 1.43 -3.20
C PHE A 89 3.23 0.73 -2.98
N ALA A 90 3.24 -0.36 -2.23
CA ALA A 90 2.09 -1.23 -2.05
C ALA A 90 1.33 -0.88 -0.77
N ILE A 91 0.01 -0.81 -0.90
CA ILE A 91 -0.93 -0.89 0.21
C ILE A 91 -2.14 -1.70 -0.25
N VAL A 92 -2.61 -2.62 0.58
CA VAL A 92 -3.77 -3.48 0.31
C VAL A 92 -4.64 -3.57 1.55
N ALA A 93 -5.96 -3.56 1.39
CA ALA A 93 -6.88 -3.79 2.49
C ALA A 93 -7.10 -5.30 2.69
N HIS A 94 -7.48 -5.70 3.90
CA HIS A 94 -8.00 -7.04 4.15
C HIS A 94 -9.27 -7.27 3.31
N PRO A 95 -9.52 -8.47 2.78
CA PRO A 95 -10.68 -8.73 1.92
C PRO A 95 -12.03 -8.69 2.66
N HIS A 96 -12.03 -8.99 3.97
CA HIS A 96 -13.26 -9.19 4.75
C HIS A 96 -13.39 -8.37 6.04
N ARG A 97 -12.31 -7.74 6.51
CA ARG A 97 -12.27 -7.11 7.84
C ARG A 97 -12.09 -5.62 7.68
N ALA A 98 -12.93 -4.88 8.38
CA ALA A 98 -12.79 -3.45 8.51
C ALA A 98 -11.45 -3.12 9.18
N ASP A 99 -10.95 -1.92 8.91
CA ASP A 99 -9.90 -1.24 9.67
C ASP A 99 -8.55 -1.92 9.52
N THR A 100 -8.46 -2.89 8.59
CA THR A 100 -7.33 -3.78 8.43
C THR A 100 -6.69 -3.57 7.07
N ALA A 101 -5.43 -3.15 7.07
CA ALA A 101 -4.64 -2.96 5.87
C ALA A 101 -3.20 -3.41 6.07
N TYR A 102 -2.54 -3.70 4.95
CA TYR A 102 -1.17 -4.16 4.88
C TYR A 102 -0.35 -3.24 4.00
N ASN A 103 0.86 -2.92 4.46
CA ASN A 103 1.82 -2.07 3.78
C ASN A 103 3.17 -2.80 3.65
N PHE A 104 3.92 -2.52 2.59
CA PHE A 104 5.30 -2.98 2.45
C PHE A 104 6.24 -1.77 2.36
N PRO A 105 6.77 -1.28 3.49
CA PRO A 105 7.59 -0.08 3.53
C PRO A 105 9.01 -0.37 3.00
N ILE A 106 9.58 0.59 2.26
CA ILE A 106 10.95 0.52 1.74
C ILE A 106 11.69 1.84 1.98
N THR A 107 13.01 1.77 2.12
CA THR A 107 13.85 2.84 2.68
C THR A 107 13.57 4.22 2.07
N GLY A 108 13.60 4.33 0.74
CA GLY A 108 13.36 5.60 0.06
C GLY A 108 13.37 5.49 -1.46
N ALA A 109 13.17 6.62 -2.15
CA ALA A 109 13.15 6.68 -3.61
C ALA A 109 14.52 6.35 -4.23
N GLU A 110 15.58 6.71 -3.52
CA GLU A 110 16.99 6.50 -3.81
C GLU A 110 17.48 5.09 -3.44
N ALA A 111 16.82 4.44 -2.49
CA ALA A 111 17.15 3.13 -1.96
C ALA A 111 15.88 2.26 -1.89
N ARG A 112 15.51 1.67 -3.03
CA ARG A 112 14.23 0.95 -3.20
C ARG A 112 14.28 -0.49 -2.68
N TRP A 113 14.66 -0.65 -1.43
CA TRP A 113 14.65 -1.91 -0.68
C TRP A 113 14.23 -1.67 0.77
N PRO A 114 13.69 -2.68 1.48
CA PRO A 114 13.29 -2.57 2.87
C PRO A 114 14.34 -1.96 3.79
N VAL A 115 13.86 -1.29 4.84
CA VAL A 115 14.71 -0.77 5.93
C VAL A 115 15.53 -1.92 6.52
N ASP A 116 16.82 -1.67 6.77
CA ASP A 116 17.81 -2.66 7.21
C ASP A 116 17.97 -3.90 6.31
N GLY A 117 17.44 -3.85 5.08
CA GLY A 117 17.41 -5.01 4.18
C GLY A 117 16.50 -6.13 4.68
N LYS A 118 15.55 -5.85 5.58
CA LYS A 118 14.66 -6.87 6.17
C LYS A 118 13.28 -6.79 5.54
N ALA A 119 12.89 -7.82 4.77
CA ALA A 119 11.55 -7.89 4.23
C ALA A 119 10.53 -8.02 5.38
N ARG A 120 9.65 -7.03 5.52
CA ARG A 120 8.56 -7.02 6.51
C ARG A 120 7.32 -6.45 5.85
N VAL A 121 6.19 -7.10 6.08
CA VAL A 121 4.87 -6.51 5.85
C VAL A 121 4.44 -5.85 7.14
N TYR A 122 3.88 -4.65 7.09
CA TYR A 122 3.28 -4.01 8.25
C TYR A 122 1.76 -4.10 8.16
N ARG A 123 1.11 -4.49 9.26
CA ARG A 123 -0.35 -4.56 9.35
C ARG A 123 -0.86 -3.50 10.32
N THR A 124 -1.98 -2.90 9.98
CA THR A 124 -2.86 -2.23 10.93
C THR A 124 -4.15 -3.03 11.08
N THR A 125 -4.75 -2.98 12.27
CA THR A 125 -6.11 -3.51 12.55
C THR A 125 -7.01 -2.44 13.21
N ASP A 126 -6.53 -1.19 13.23
CA ASP A 126 -7.16 -0.02 13.86
C ASP A 126 -7.16 1.19 12.91
N ALA A 127 -7.31 0.91 11.62
CA ALA A 127 -7.37 1.89 10.54
C ALA A 127 -6.12 2.81 10.49
N GLY A 128 -4.95 2.29 10.82
CA GLY A 128 -3.67 3.00 10.78
C GLY A 128 -3.36 3.85 12.02
N ALA A 129 -4.09 3.66 13.12
CA ALA A 129 -3.70 4.28 14.39
C ALA A 129 -2.41 3.64 14.96
N SER A 130 -2.17 2.36 14.66
CA SER A 130 -0.92 1.65 14.92
C SER A 130 -0.59 0.64 13.83
N TRP A 131 0.70 0.27 13.76
CA TRP A 131 1.23 -0.70 12.82
C TRP A 131 2.09 -1.74 13.53
N GLU A 132 1.93 -3.00 13.15
CA GLU A 132 2.73 -4.12 13.64
C GLU A 132 3.53 -4.76 12.49
N PRO A 133 4.82 -5.08 12.70
CA PRO A 133 5.61 -5.81 11.71
C PRO A 133 5.23 -7.29 11.69
N LEU A 134 5.08 -7.85 10.49
CA LEU A 134 4.82 -9.26 10.21
C LEU A 134 6.01 -9.90 9.49
N GLY A 135 6.17 -11.20 9.68
CA GLY A 135 7.19 -12.01 9.00
C GLY A 135 8.56 -12.04 9.67
N GLU A 136 8.69 -11.57 10.92
CA GLU A 136 9.92 -11.80 11.69
C GLU A 136 10.21 -13.30 11.82
N GLY A 137 11.43 -13.72 11.46
CA GLY A 137 11.85 -15.12 11.42
C GLY A 137 11.35 -15.93 10.22
N ASN A 138 10.40 -15.42 9.42
CA ASN A 138 9.77 -16.13 8.30
C ASN A 138 10.03 -15.48 6.93
N LEU A 139 10.25 -14.15 6.91
CA LEU A 139 10.70 -13.39 5.76
C LEU A 139 12.21 -13.10 5.84
N PRO A 140 12.88 -12.91 4.69
CA PRO A 140 14.34 -12.81 4.66
C PRO A 140 14.88 -11.52 5.27
N ASP A 141 15.94 -11.67 6.05
CA ASP A 141 16.87 -10.62 6.44
C ASP A 141 18.02 -10.66 5.41
N GLY A 142 18.05 -9.71 4.48
CA GLY A 142 18.88 -9.75 3.26
C GLY A 142 18.08 -9.60 1.96
N TYR A 143 16.98 -8.85 2.00
CA TYR A 143 16.10 -8.60 0.86
C TYR A 143 16.36 -7.19 0.30
N TYR A 144 16.89 -7.13 -0.92
CA TYR A 144 17.29 -5.88 -1.59
C TYR A 144 16.48 -5.62 -2.86
N ALA A 145 15.16 -5.76 -2.76
CA ALA A 145 14.24 -5.53 -3.86
C ALA A 145 13.02 -4.72 -3.44
N ALA A 146 12.45 -3.98 -4.39
CA ALA A 146 11.18 -3.30 -4.19
C ALA A 146 10.02 -4.27 -4.39
N VAL A 147 8.97 -4.11 -3.58
CA VAL A 147 7.62 -4.58 -3.89
C VAL A 147 6.88 -3.42 -4.54
N MET A 148 6.49 -3.58 -5.80
CA MET A 148 5.87 -2.52 -6.60
C MET A 148 4.37 -2.38 -6.29
N ARG A 149 3.76 -1.29 -6.79
CA ARG A 149 2.37 -0.83 -6.49
C ARG A 149 1.32 -1.94 -6.53
N ASP A 150 1.42 -2.81 -7.52
CA ASP A 150 0.48 -3.90 -7.80
C ASP A 150 1.08 -5.27 -7.53
N ALA A 151 2.30 -5.34 -6.99
CA ALA A 151 3.01 -6.58 -6.67
C ALA A 151 2.65 -7.12 -5.28
N MET A 152 1.52 -6.72 -4.72
CA MET A 152 0.99 -7.23 -3.45
C MET A 152 -0.53 -7.35 -3.56
N CYS A 153 -1.10 -8.42 -3.01
CA CYS A 153 -2.55 -8.64 -2.98
C CYS A 153 -2.95 -9.62 -1.87
N THR A 154 -4.22 -9.63 -1.53
CA THR A 154 -4.87 -10.70 -0.75
C THR A 154 -5.72 -11.58 -1.67
N ASP A 155 -6.03 -12.80 -1.22
CA ASP A 155 -7.16 -13.57 -1.77
C ASP A 155 -8.46 -13.29 -1.00
N ASP A 156 -9.50 -14.09 -1.23
CA ASP A 156 -10.81 -14.02 -0.59
C ASP A 156 -11.14 -15.23 0.30
N HIS A 157 -10.15 -16.03 0.70
CA HIS A 157 -10.37 -17.15 1.63
C HIS A 157 -10.88 -16.67 3.00
N GLU A 158 -11.51 -17.58 3.77
CA GLU A 158 -12.03 -17.28 5.12
C GLU A 158 -10.92 -16.72 6.03
N GLN A 159 -9.77 -17.40 6.02
CA GLN A 159 -8.52 -16.82 6.48
C GLN A 159 -7.78 -16.29 5.25
N ALA A 160 -7.66 -14.97 5.15
CA ALA A 160 -7.12 -14.33 3.96
C ALA A 160 -5.65 -14.70 3.76
N GLY A 161 -5.32 -15.19 2.57
CA GLY A 161 -3.94 -15.28 2.12
C GLY A 161 -3.42 -13.90 1.73
N LEU A 162 -2.12 -13.68 1.94
CA LEU A 162 -1.41 -12.47 1.57
C LEU A 162 -0.19 -12.82 0.71
N TYR A 163 -0.04 -12.11 -0.39
CA TYR A 163 0.98 -12.39 -1.40
C TYR A 163 1.74 -11.14 -1.76
N PHE A 164 3.04 -11.25 -1.99
CA PHE A 164 3.81 -10.19 -2.61
C PHE A 164 4.90 -10.73 -3.53
N GLY A 165 5.29 -9.92 -4.51
CA GLY A 165 6.34 -10.18 -5.47
C GLY A 165 7.42 -9.11 -5.43
N GLY A 166 8.67 -9.53 -5.50
CA GLY A 166 9.82 -8.65 -5.57
C GLY A 166 10.33 -8.43 -6.99
N ARG A 167 10.95 -7.28 -7.21
CA ARG A 167 11.75 -7.05 -8.44
C ARG A 167 12.99 -7.95 -8.56
N ASN A 168 13.28 -8.78 -7.57
CA ASN A 168 14.29 -9.84 -7.64
C ASN A 168 13.73 -11.18 -8.18
N GLY A 169 12.46 -11.24 -8.60
CA GLY A 169 11.86 -12.46 -9.13
C GLY A 169 11.27 -13.41 -8.08
N GLY A 170 11.37 -13.07 -6.79
CA GLY A 170 10.77 -13.85 -5.71
C GLY A 170 9.28 -13.54 -5.56
N VAL A 171 8.47 -14.57 -5.29
CA VAL A 171 7.06 -14.44 -4.91
C VAL A 171 6.85 -15.13 -3.57
N TRP A 172 6.29 -14.42 -2.62
CA TRP A 172 6.06 -14.85 -1.26
C TRP A 172 4.56 -14.94 -0.98
N ALA A 173 4.19 -15.94 -0.18
CA ALA A 173 2.82 -16.18 0.23
C ALA A 173 2.73 -16.46 1.72
N SER A 174 1.71 -15.90 2.34
CA SER A 174 1.22 -16.26 3.66
C SER A 174 -0.21 -16.78 3.51
N PRO A 175 -0.53 -17.98 4.04
CA PRO A 175 -1.90 -18.51 4.04
C PRO A 175 -2.72 -18.07 5.26
N ASP A 176 -2.14 -17.24 6.13
CA ASP A 176 -2.62 -16.99 7.50
C ASP A 176 -2.49 -15.52 7.89
N GLU A 177 -2.95 -14.62 7.01
CA GLU A 177 -3.03 -13.17 7.24
C GLU A 177 -1.69 -12.50 7.58
N GLY A 178 -0.58 -13.10 7.13
CA GLY A 178 0.79 -12.64 7.32
C GLY A 178 1.51 -13.25 8.52
N ALA A 179 0.94 -14.22 9.24
CA ALA A 179 1.58 -14.83 10.40
C ALA A 179 2.78 -15.72 10.02
N THR A 180 2.64 -16.54 8.99
CA THR A 180 3.72 -17.37 8.42
C THR A 180 3.91 -17.09 6.94
N TRP A 181 5.13 -17.30 6.45
CA TRP A 181 5.50 -16.97 5.07
C TRP A 181 6.30 -18.09 4.43
N ARG A 182 6.13 -18.23 3.12
CA ARG A 182 6.96 -19.08 2.26
C ARG A 182 7.22 -18.40 0.93
N GLU A 183 8.42 -18.58 0.39
CA GLU A 183 8.70 -18.27 -1.00
C GLU A 183 8.07 -19.36 -1.88
N ILE A 184 7.09 -19.00 -2.71
CA ILE A 184 6.37 -19.94 -3.59
C ILE A 184 6.96 -19.97 -5.01
N HIS A 185 7.66 -18.92 -5.42
CA HIS A 185 8.43 -18.87 -6.67
C HIS A 185 9.68 -18.03 -6.48
N LYS A 186 10.70 -18.35 -7.29
CA LYS A 186 11.98 -17.64 -7.38
C LYS A 186 12.46 -17.62 -8.81
N ASP A 187 13.51 -16.85 -9.08
CA ASP A 187 14.21 -16.78 -10.36
C ASP A 187 13.31 -16.35 -11.55
N LEU A 188 12.21 -15.66 -11.26
CA LEU A 188 11.42 -14.97 -12.28
C LEU A 188 12.12 -13.67 -12.72
N PRO A 189 11.75 -13.10 -13.87
CA PRO A 189 11.96 -11.68 -14.12
C PRO A 189 11.28 -10.82 -13.03
N ASP A 190 11.55 -9.52 -13.04
CA ASP A 190 10.91 -8.53 -12.15
C ASP A 190 9.40 -8.76 -12.00
N VAL A 191 8.96 -9.04 -10.77
CA VAL A 191 7.54 -9.20 -10.48
C VAL A 191 6.91 -7.84 -10.27
N MET A 192 6.19 -7.37 -11.29
CA MET A 192 5.54 -6.04 -11.27
C MET A 192 4.11 -6.09 -10.74
N VAL A 193 3.46 -7.25 -10.85
CA VAL A 193 2.05 -7.46 -10.48
C VAL A 193 1.91 -8.85 -9.88
N VAL A 194 1.16 -8.95 -8.77
CA VAL A 194 0.67 -10.21 -8.20
C VAL A 194 -0.84 -10.08 -8.03
N ARG A 195 -1.58 -11.12 -8.42
CA ARG A 195 -3.03 -11.19 -8.27
C ARG A 195 -3.44 -12.60 -7.84
N ALA A 196 -4.23 -12.68 -6.78
CA ALA A 196 -5.01 -13.86 -6.49
C ALA A 196 -6.22 -13.89 -7.43
N ALA A 197 -6.55 -15.07 -7.95
CA ALA A 197 -7.70 -15.28 -8.81
C ALA A 197 -8.31 -16.65 -8.53
N ARG A 198 -9.64 -16.73 -8.57
CA ARG A 198 -10.34 -18.01 -8.55
C ARG A 198 -10.34 -18.61 -9.94
N THR A 199 -9.87 -19.85 -10.05
CA THR A 199 -10.01 -20.67 -11.25
C THR A 199 -11.22 -21.57 -11.07
N ASP A 200 -12.16 -21.52 -12.01
CA ASP A 200 -13.30 -22.44 -12.05
C ASP A 200 -12.89 -23.89 -12.35
#